data_AF-A0A2V8UHW3-F1
#
_entry.id   AF-A0A2V8UHW3-F1
#
_cell.length_a   1.000
_cell.length_b   1.000
_cell.length_c   1.000
_cell.angle_alpha   90.00
_cell.angle_beta   90.00
_cell.angle_gamma   90.00
#
_symmetry.space_group_name_H-M   'P 1'
#
loop_
_entity.id
_entity.type
_entity.pdbx_description
1 polymer ?
#
loop_
_entity_poly.entity_id
_entity_poly.type
_entity_poly.pdbx_seq_one_letter_code
_entity_poly.pdbx_strand_id
1 'polypeptide(L)'
;MHVVQASWNFFSIPGTQPVLGRGFAPGDDVDGTGWGLPGRNAVAVIGDGLWQQLFGGDRKVLGATIRIDGNPLTVIGVAPPGFDYPGHAVLWKPAAFSRGNNGWETIARLKPGITWPLARQAFVAEADRLWPNRSYIQRIKYPSTMTELRDELAGPAGKSSLVLMTCVVLILQIACTNVANLLMARITDRATEPSIRSALGASRARISQQLLTECVLLSLGASIAGIFLAFWTTSIAAKLQRAPLASQAYSILDGRVLSFAIAASVLSGLLFGVLPLLYASRVHTFGTRGATGNRGSRLIREALVAAQVMLTIVLLAASISVGRAFVKLMSIDRGFDSRGLVTVNVALEGTNSSTQTIAGLLISRKRWPESGDSRSTLRQRNRVPPDLCH
;
A
#
# COMPACT_ATOMS: atom_id res chain seq x y z
N MET A 1 3.62 -7.16 -19.73
CA MET A 1 2.22 -7.61 -19.63
C MET A 1 2.20 -8.75 -18.61
N HIS A 2 1.49 -8.61 -17.49
CA HIS A 2 1.48 -9.65 -16.44
C HIS A 2 0.40 -10.69 -16.76
N VAL A 3 0.83 -11.91 -17.09
CA VAL A 3 -0.04 -13.03 -17.46
C VAL A 3 -0.06 -14.02 -16.30
N VAL A 4 -1.25 -14.40 -15.84
CA VAL A 4 -1.43 -15.33 -14.73
C VAL A 4 -1.97 -16.66 -15.23
N GLN A 5 -1.41 -17.74 -14.67
CA GLN A 5 -1.96 -19.08 -14.79
C GLN A 5 -2.81 -19.38 -13.55
N ALA A 6 -4.04 -19.83 -13.75
CA ALA A 6 -4.96 -20.07 -12.64
C ALA A 6 -5.82 -21.33 -12.84
N SER A 7 -6.29 -21.92 -11.74
CA SER A 7 -7.20 -23.07 -11.79
C SER A 7 -8.55 -22.72 -12.41
N TRP A 8 -9.29 -23.74 -12.85
CA TRP A 8 -10.62 -23.56 -13.42
C TRP A 8 -11.61 -22.84 -12.47
N ASN A 9 -11.46 -23.02 -11.16
CA ASN A 9 -12.32 -22.41 -10.16
C ASN A 9 -11.83 -21.03 -9.69
N PHE A 10 -10.76 -20.47 -10.28
CA PHE A 10 -10.13 -19.24 -9.82
C PHE A 10 -11.11 -18.08 -9.68
N PHE A 11 -11.96 -17.81 -10.67
CA PHE A 11 -12.94 -16.71 -10.63
C PHE A 11 -14.09 -16.95 -9.64
N SER A 12 -14.38 -18.22 -9.33
CA SER A 12 -15.45 -18.59 -8.39
C SER A 12 -15.05 -18.36 -6.93
N ILE A 13 -13.77 -18.56 -6.60
CA ILE A 13 -13.27 -18.42 -5.22
C ILE A 13 -13.40 -16.99 -4.67
N PRO A 14 -12.95 -15.90 -5.34
CA PRO A 14 -13.17 -14.54 -4.89
C PRO A 14 -14.61 -14.08 -5.11
N GLY A 15 -15.39 -14.79 -5.93
CA GLY A 15 -16.76 -14.41 -6.29
C GLY A 15 -16.80 -13.36 -7.41
N THR A 16 -15.75 -13.30 -8.23
CA THR A 16 -15.61 -12.30 -9.29
C THR A 16 -15.85 -12.96 -10.65
N GLN A 17 -17.08 -12.87 -11.14
CA GLN A 17 -17.43 -13.35 -12.48
C GLN A 17 -17.01 -12.32 -13.55
N PRO A 18 -16.58 -12.76 -14.75
CA PRO A 18 -16.38 -11.86 -15.89
C PRO A 18 -17.63 -11.02 -16.22
N VAL A 19 -17.44 -9.75 -16.58
CA VAL A 19 -18.53 -8.83 -16.99
C VAL A 19 -19.08 -9.17 -18.38
N LEU A 20 -18.27 -9.83 -19.20
CA LEU A 20 -18.62 -10.31 -20.53
C LEU A 20 -18.07 -11.72 -20.70
N GLY A 21 -18.86 -12.61 -21.33
CA GLY A 21 -18.46 -14.00 -21.57
C GLY A 21 -18.56 -14.87 -20.32
N ARG A 22 -17.58 -15.75 -20.10
CA ARG A 22 -17.54 -16.69 -18.97
C ARG A 22 -16.14 -16.78 -18.36
N GLY A 23 -16.09 -17.24 -17.11
CA GLY A 23 -14.84 -17.70 -16.48
C GLY A 23 -14.43 -19.08 -16.97
N PHE A 24 -13.35 -19.61 -16.38
CA PHE A 24 -12.92 -20.98 -16.63
C PHE A 24 -13.93 -22.00 -16.08
N ALA A 25 -13.99 -23.15 -16.73
CA ALA A 25 -14.85 -24.27 -16.38
C ALA A 25 -14.01 -25.55 -16.15
N PRO A 26 -14.53 -26.55 -15.42
CA PRO A 26 -13.85 -27.84 -15.29
C PRO A 26 -13.50 -28.39 -16.68
N GLY A 27 -12.23 -28.74 -16.91
CA GLY A 27 -11.75 -29.19 -18.22
C GLY A 27 -10.93 -28.14 -18.97
N ASP A 28 -11.06 -26.86 -18.64
CA ASP A 28 -10.23 -25.80 -19.23
C ASP A 28 -8.78 -25.85 -18.71
N ASP A 29 -8.57 -26.42 -17.52
CA ASP A 29 -7.29 -26.60 -16.82
C ASP A 29 -6.55 -27.91 -17.17
N VAL A 30 -7.06 -28.67 -18.14
CA VAL A 30 -6.57 -30.03 -18.44
C VAL A 30 -5.61 -30.03 -19.64
N ASP A 31 -4.43 -30.62 -19.41
CA ASP A 31 -3.35 -31.01 -20.33
C ASP A 31 -3.38 -30.44 -21.76
N GLY A 32 -2.63 -29.34 -21.95
CA GLY A 32 -1.72 -29.22 -23.09
C GLY A 32 -0.34 -29.69 -22.62
N THR A 33 0.29 -30.59 -23.37
CA THR A 33 1.63 -31.16 -23.14
C THR A 33 2.54 -30.26 -22.30
N GLY A 34 3.00 -30.71 -21.13
CA GLY A 34 3.57 -29.87 -20.06
C GLY A 34 4.58 -28.77 -20.44
N TRP A 35 4.78 -27.85 -19.49
CA TRP A 35 5.62 -26.63 -19.57
C TRP A 35 5.12 -25.58 -20.57
N GLY A 36 4.20 -24.72 -20.12
CA GLY A 36 3.93 -23.43 -20.77
C GLY A 36 3.04 -23.46 -22.02
N LEU A 37 2.73 -24.64 -22.57
CA LEU A 37 1.82 -24.78 -23.71
C LEU A 37 0.37 -24.47 -23.27
N PRO A 38 -0.43 -23.77 -24.09
CA PRO A 38 -1.82 -23.52 -23.79
C PRO A 38 -2.53 -24.86 -23.53
N GLY A 39 -3.35 -24.93 -22.48
CA GLY A 39 -4.19 -26.09 -22.21
C GLY A 39 -5.04 -26.47 -23.43
N ARG A 40 -5.67 -27.64 -23.43
CA ARG A 40 -6.44 -28.17 -24.57
C ARG A 40 -7.42 -27.17 -25.22
N ASN A 41 -7.92 -26.20 -24.45
CA ASN A 41 -8.89 -25.21 -24.93
C ASN A 41 -8.26 -23.87 -25.32
N ALA A 42 -6.96 -23.65 -25.07
CA ALA A 42 -6.22 -22.43 -25.39
C ALA A 42 -7.04 -21.16 -25.15
N VAL A 43 -7.66 -21.05 -23.96
CA VAL A 43 -8.57 -19.95 -23.64
C VAL A 43 -7.90 -18.91 -22.76
N ALA A 44 -8.42 -17.68 -22.81
CA ALA A 44 -8.01 -16.60 -21.93
C ALA A 44 -9.21 -15.76 -21.46
N VAL A 45 -9.10 -15.24 -20.24
CA VAL A 45 -9.90 -14.12 -19.76
C VAL A 45 -8.98 -12.89 -19.77
N ILE A 46 -9.45 -11.78 -20.33
CA ILE A 46 -8.67 -10.54 -20.40
C ILE A 46 -9.20 -9.51 -19.40
N GLY A 47 -8.33 -8.62 -18.91
CA GLY A 47 -8.74 -7.50 -18.08
C GLY A 47 -9.48 -6.44 -18.89
N ASP A 48 -10.38 -5.70 -18.23
CA ASP A 48 -11.13 -4.58 -18.83
C ASP A 48 -10.19 -3.57 -19.53
N GLY A 49 -9.08 -3.21 -18.88
CA GLY A 49 -8.11 -2.30 -19.44
C GLY A 49 -7.49 -2.77 -20.77
N LEU A 50 -7.24 -4.08 -20.91
CA LEU A 50 -6.73 -4.66 -22.15
C LEU A 50 -7.82 -4.69 -23.24
N TRP A 51 -9.07 -4.98 -22.84
CA TRP A 51 -10.23 -4.96 -23.71
C TRP A 51 -10.48 -3.57 -24.31
N GLN A 52 -10.39 -2.52 -23.49
CA GLN A 52 -10.50 -1.13 -23.96
C GLN A 52 -9.36 -0.75 -24.90
N GLN A 53 -8.11 -1.10 -24.56
CA GLN A 53 -6.94 -0.69 -25.35
C GLN A 53 -6.81 -1.41 -26.69
N LEU A 54 -7.05 -2.72 -26.73
CA LEU A 54 -6.83 -3.52 -27.94
C LEU A 54 -8.09 -3.67 -28.80
N PHE A 55 -9.27 -3.61 -28.20
CA PHE A 55 -10.54 -3.88 -28.88
C PHE A 55 -11.52 -2.71 -28.78
N GLY A 56 -11.13 -1.57 -28.20
CA GLY A 56 -12.00 -0.39 -28.09
C GLY A 56 -13.28 -0.64 -27.28
N GLY A 57 -13.31 -1.67 -26.42
CA GLY A 57 -14.52 -2.07 -25.71
C GLY A 57 -15.55 -2.83 -26.59
N ASP A 58 -15.15 -3.36 -27.75
CA ASP A 58 -16.07 -4.11 -28.62
C ASP A 58 -16.42 -5.49 -28.01
N ARG A 59 -17.72 -5.81 -27.95
CA ARG A 59 -18.23 -7.10 -27.48
C ARG A 59 -17.85 -8.27 -28.40
N LYS A 60 -17.45 -8.00 -29.65
CA LYS A 60 -16.87 -8.97 -30.58
C LYS A 60 -15.51 -9.52 -30.14
N VAL A 61 -14.97 -9.04 -29.02
CA VAL A 61 -13.77 -9.62 -28.39
C VAL A 61 -13.98 -11.09 -28.01
N LEU A 62 -15.20 -11.52 -27.69
CA LEU A 62 -15.47 -12.93 -27.40
C LEU A 62 -15.24 -13.79 -28.65
N GLY A 63 -14.42 -14.83 -28.51
CA GLY A 63 -13.99 -15.68 -29.62
C GLY A 63 -12.80 -15.12 -30.40
N ALA A 64 -12.36 -13.89 -30.14
CA ALA A 64 -11.17 -13.34 -30.77
C ALA A 64 -9.91 -14.08 -30.30
N THR A 65 -8.94 -14.22 -31.21
CA THR A 65 -7.65 -14.86 -30.90
C THR A 65 -6.60 -13.81 -30.61
N ILE A 66 -6.00 -13.88 -29.42
CA ILE A 66 -4.81 -13.11 -29.03
C ILE A 66 -3.60 -14.05 -29.00
N ARG A 67 -2.39 -13.54 -29.24
CA ARG A 67 -1.17 -14.36 -29.21
C ARG A 67 -0.29 -13.94 -28.04
N ILE A 68 0.05 -14.89 -27.18
CA ILE A 68 0.97 -14.70 -26.05
C ILE A 68 2.12 -15.69 -26.24
N ASP A 69 3.36 -15.17 -26.32
CA ASP A 69 4.57 -15.97 -26.56
C ASP A 69 4.45 -16.89 -27.79
N GLY A 70 3.81 -16.38 -28.84
CA GLY A 70 3.56 -17.12 -30.08
C GLY A 70 2.38 -18.10 -30.01
N ASN A 71 1.82 -18.37 -28.83
CA ASN A 71 0.70 -19.29 -28.63
C ASN A 71 -0.64 -18.56 -28.82
N PRO A 72 -1.53 -19.04 -29.71
CA PRO A 72 -2.87 -18.48 -29.86
C PRO A 72 -3.71 -18.80 -28.62
N LEU A 73 -4.43 -17.81 -28.12
CA LEU A 73 -5.41 -17.92 -27.04
C LEU A 73 -6.74 -17.30 -27.49
N THR A 74 -7.84 -18.01 -27.34
CA THR A 74 -9.18 -17.53 -27.61
C THR A 74 -9.75 -16.81 -26.38
N VAL A 75 -10.20 -15.58 -26.55
CA VAL A 75 -10.81 -14.81 -25.47
C VAL A 75 -12.21 -15.34 -25.20
N ILE A 76 -12.44 -15.84 -23.99
CA ILE A 76 -13.74 -16.38 -23.55
C ILE A 76 -14.46 -15.49 -22.55
N GLY A 77 -13.78 -14.46 -22.02
CA GLY A 77 -14.38 -13.52 -21.11
C GLY A 77 -13.53 -12.27 -20.85
N VAL A 78 -14.18 -11.26 -20.27
CA VAL A 78 -13.56 -10.00 -19.83
C VAL A 78 -13.80 -9.85 -18.34
N ALA A 79 -12.72 -9.74 -17.56
CA ALA A 79 -12.80 -9.53 -16.12
C ALA A 79 -13.38 -8.14 -15.78
N PRO A 80 -14.03 -7.98 -14.61
CA PRO A 80 -14.58 -6.69 -14.22
C PRO A 80 -13.52 -5.57 -14.16
N PRO A 81 -13.95 -4.30 -14.34
CA PRO A 81 -13.09 -3.15 -14.11
C PRO A 81 -12.44 -3.20 -12.72
N GLY A 82 -11.12 -2.96 -12.66
CA GLY A 82 -10.36 -2.97 -11.40
C GLY A 82 -10.00 -4.36 -10.87
N PHE A 83 -10.35 -5.44 -11.58
CA PHE A 83 -9.87 -6.78 -11.23
C PHE A 83 -8.48 -7.02 -11.84
N ASP A 84 -7.48 -7.21 -10.98
CA ASP A 84 -6.08 -7.39 -11.38
C ASP A 84 -5.32 -8.40 -10.53
N TYR A 85 -6.06 -9.19 -9.76
CA TYR A 85 -5.47 -10.16 -8.86
C TYR A 85 -5.05 -11.43 -9.61
N PRO A 86 -3.89 -12.03 -9.30
CA PRO A 86 -2.79 -11.52 -8.47
C PRO A 86 -1.82 -10.61 -9.25
N GLY A 87 -1.16 -9.69 -8.54
CA GLY A 87 0.04 -9.00 -9.03
C GLY A 87 -0.17 -8.08 -10.24
N HIS A 88 -1.31 -7.40 -10.33
CA HIS A 88 -1.68 -6.56 -11.47
C HIS A 88 -1.80 -7.35 -12.80
N ALA A 89 -2.36 -8.55 -12.71
CA ALA A 89 -2.69 -9.38 -13.86
C ALA A 89 -3.61 -8.64 -14.84
N VAL A 90 -3.28 -8.75 -16.12
CA VAL A 90 -4.10 -8.19 -17.22
C VAL A 90 -4.67 -9.27 -18.12
N LEU A 91 -4.24 -10.52 -17.93
CA LEU A 91 -4.71 -11.69 -18.65
C LEU A 91 -4.56 -12.92 -17.76
N TRP A 92 -5.59 -13.75 -17.73
CA TRP A 92 -5.59 -15.04 -17.06
C TRP A 92 -5.73 -16.14 -18.11
N LYS A 93 -4.92 -17.18 -17.98
CA LYS A 93 -5.05 -18.44 -18.72
C LYS A 93 -5.18 -19.61 -17.74
N PRO A 94 -5.82 -20.72 -18.12
CA PRO A 94 -5.86 -21.91 -17.28
C PRO A 94 -4.45 -22.45 -17.00
N ALA A 95 -4.22 -22.85 -15.76
CA ALA A 95 -3.02 -23.54 -15.31
C ALA A 95 -3.12 -25.03 -15.60
N ALA A 96 -2.03 -25.64 -16.07
CA ALA A 96 -1.90 -27.09 -16.14
C ALA A 96 -1.24 -27.60 -14.84
N PHE A 97 -2.00 -28.34 -14.03
CA PHE A 97 -1.49 -28.90 -12.77
C PHE A 97 -0.82 -30.24 -13.00
N SER A 98 0.50 -30.30 -12.82
CA SER A 98 1.26 -31.55 -12.80
C SER A 98 1.68 -31.92 -11.37
N ARG A 99 1.64 -33.23 -11.07
CA ARG A 99 2.14 -33.74 -9.78
C ARG A 99 3.64 -33.45 -9.68
N GLY A 100 4.04 -32.68 -8.66
CA GLY A 100 5.43 -32.27 -8.41
C GLY A 100 5.74 -30.80 -8.71
N ASN A 101 4.81 -30.07 -9.36
CA ASN A 101 4.92 -28.62 -9.49
C ASN A 101 4.33 -27.94 -8.25
N ASN A 102 5.21 -27.57 -7.31
CA ASN A 102 4.83 -27.09 -5.97
C ASN A 102 4.96 -25.56 -5.81
N GLY A 103 5.06 -24.81 -6.91
CA GLY A 103 5.28 -23.36 -6.92
C GLY A 103 4.01 -22.49 -6.97
N TRP A 104 2.83 -23.09 -6.78
CA TRP A 104 1.56 -22.38 -6.94
C TRP A 104 1.17 -21.61 -5.69
N GLU A 105 0.81 -20.34 -5.87
CA GLU A 105 0.08 -19.59 -4.85
C GLU A 105 -1.36 -20.11 -4.77
N THR A 106 -1.86 -20.31 -3.56
CA THR A 106 -3.17 -20.90 -3.32
C THR A 106 -4.07 -19.89 -2.61
N ILE A 107 -5.25 -19.66 -3.18
CA ILE A 107 -6.34 -18.95 -2.53
C ILE A 107 -7.44 -19.93 -2.14
N ALA A 108 -8.06 -19.68 -0.99
CA ALA A 108 -9.17 -20.49 -0.51
C ALA A 108 -10.22 -19.60 0.16
N ARG A 109 -11.48 -20.02 0.08
CA ARG A 109 -12.59 -19.39 0.77
C ARG A 109 -12.90 -20.16 2.05
N LEU A 110 -12.87 -19.47 3.19
CA LEU A 110 -13.20 -20.07 4.47
C LEU A 110 -14.71 -20.38 4.53
N LYS A 111 -15.06 -21.54 5.08
CA LYS A 111 -16.47 -21.91 5.33
C LYS A 111 -17.08 -20.93 6.34
N PRO A 112 -18.35 -20.49 6.16
CA PRO A 112 -19.02 -19.63 7.13
C PRO A 112 -18.99 -20.24 8.54
N GLY A 113 -18.75 -19.41 9.56
CA GLY A 113 -18.74 -19.80 10.98
C GLY A 113 -17.40 -20.32 11.51
N ILE A 114 -16.36 -20.46 10.69
CA ILE A 114 -15.02 -20.84 11.16
C ILE A 114 -14.22 -19.59 11.56
N THR A 115 -13.59 -19.63 12.72
CA THR A 115 -12.70 -18.54 13.17
C THR A 115 -11.31 -18.67 12.53
N TRP A 116 -10.65 -17.54 12.30
CA TRP A 116 -9.29 -17.51 11.73
C TRP A 116 -8.25 -18.32 12.51
N PRO A 117 -8.21 -18.30 13.86
CA PRO A 117 -7.28 -19.14 14.61
C PRO A 117 -7.47 -20.63 14.35
N LEU A 118 -8.73 -21.10 14.32
CA LEU A 118 -9.05 -22.49 14.04
C LEU A 118 -8.68 -22.89 12.60
N ALA A 119 -8.99 -22.02 11.63
CA ALA A 119 -8.64 -22.22 10.22
C ALA A 119 -7.13 -22.36 10.03
N ARG A 120 -6.35 -21.47 10.66
CA ARG A 120 -4.89 -21.48 10.57
C ARG A 120 -4.30 -22.73 11.19
N GLN A 121 -4.79 -23.15 12.35
CA GLN A 121 -4.33 -24.38 13.00
C GLN A 121 -4.61 -25.62 12.15
N ALA A 122 -5.83 -25.73 11.62
CA ALA A 122 -6.22 -26.83 10.74
C ALA A 122 -5.38 -26.86 9.45
N PHE A 123 -5.11 -25.70 8.85
CA PHE A 123 -4.27 -25.59 7.66
C PHE A 123 -2.82 -26.01 7.92
N VAL A 124 -2.23 -25.56 9.03
CA VAL A 124 -0.86 -25.96 9.41
C VAL A 124 -0.77 -27.47 9.55
N ALA A 125 -1.71 -28.08 10.29
CA ALA A 125 -1.74 -29.52 10.52
C ALA A 125 -1.86 -30.32 9.22
N GLU A 126 -2.74 -29.89 8.31
CA GLU A 126 -2.92 -30.56 7.02
C GLU A 126 -1.72 -30.36 6.08
N ALA A 127 -1.15 -29.16 6.05
CA ALA A 127 0.04 -28.87 5.24
C ALA A 127 1.26 -29.67 5.72
N ASP A 128 1.43 -29.84 7.03
CA ASP A 128 2.45 -30.73 7.61
C ASP A 128 2.17 -32.21 7.29
N ARG A 129 0.89 -32.63 7.29
CA ARG A 129 0.49 -34.00 6.94
C ARG A 129 0.78 -34.34 5.47
N LEU A 130 0.51 -33.40 4.56
CA LEU A 130 0.73 -33.57 3.12
C LEU A 130 2.21 -33.54 2.73
N TRP A 131 3.05 -32.85 3.50
CA TRP A 131 4.49 -32.78 3.26
C TRP A 131 5.30 -33.02 4.55
N PRO A 132 5.34 -34.27 5.06
CA PRO A 132 5.94 -34.58 6.35
C PRO A 132 7.47 -34.44 6.36
N ASN A 133 8.12 -34.78 5.25
CA ASN A 133 9.59 -34.88 5.14
C ASN A 133 10.26 -33.56 4.70
N ARG A 134 9.76 -32.41 5.16
CA ARG A 134 10.36 -31.10 4.85
C ARG A 134 11.66 -30.89 5.62
N SER A 135 12.73 -30.53 4.91
CA SER A 135 13.98 -30.09 5.53
C SER A 135 13.79 -28.76 6.28
N TYR A 136 14.70 -28.44 7.20
CA TYR A 136 14.68 -27.17 7.93
C TYR A 136 14.63 -25.95 6.99
N ILE A 137 15.43 -25.97 5.91
CA ILE A 137 15.47 -24.89 4.91
C ILE A 137 14.13 -24.79 4.16
N GLN A 138 13.49 -25.92 3.83
CA GLN A 138 12.19 -25.92 3.17
C GLN A 138 11.09 -25.35 4.06
N ARG A 139 11.12 -25.62 5.38
CA ARG A 139 10.16 -25.05 6.34
C ARG A 139 10.27 -23.52 6.46
N ILE A 140 11.49 -22.98 6.33
CA ILE A 140 11.72 -21.53 6.32
C ILE A 140 11.26 -20.92 4.99
N LYS A 141 11.61 -21.57 3.86
CA LYS A 141 11.30 -21.03 2.53
C LYS A 141 9.80 -21.10 2.19
N TYR A 142 9.11 -22.15 2.65
CA TYR A 142 7.70 -22.40 2.39
C TYR A 142 6.97 -22.66 3.71
N PRO A 143 6.73 -21.60 4.50
CA PRO A 143 6.03 -21.74 5.76
C PRO A 143 4.59 -22.22 5.53
N SER A 144 4.11 -23.15 6.37
CA SER A 144 2.71 -23.58 6.37
C SER A 144 1.83 -22.53 7.02
N THR A 145 1.70 -21.37 6.40
CA THR A 145 0.95 -20.24 6.94
C THR A 145 -0.21 -19.88 6.04
N MET A 146 -1.34 -19.57 6.68
CA MET A 146 -2.50 -18.98 6.04
C MET A 146 -2.60 -17.50 6.47
N THR A 147 -2.58 -16.61 5.50
CA THR A 147 -2.81 -15.16 5.67
C THR A 147 -4.19 -14.79 5.15
N GLU A 148 -4.74 -13.71 5.68
CA GLU A 148 -6.00 -13.19 5.15
C GLU A 148 -5.72 -12.49 3.83
N LEU A 149 -6.52 -12.79 2.79
CA LEU A 149 -6.31 -12.19 1.47
C LEU A 149 -6.32 -10.65 1.52
N ARG A 150 -7.10 -10.04 2.41
CA ARG A 150 -7.10 -8.58 2.62
C ARG A 150 -5.77 -8.04 3.13
N ASP A 151 -5.09 -8.77 4.01
CA ASP A 151 -3.81 -8.36 4.58
C ASP A 151 -2.70 -8.54 3.54
N GLU A 152 -2.81 -9.59 2.72
CA GLU A 152 -1.90 -9.84 1.58
C GLU A 152 -2.03 -8.74 0.52
N LEU A 153 -3.27 -8.41 0.12
CA LEU A 153 -3.57 -7.35 -0.85
C LEU A 153 -3.18 -5.96 -0.34
N ALA A 154 -3.37 -5.70 0.95
CA ALA A 154 -2.91 -4.47 1.58
C ALA A 154 -1.37 -4.41 1.67
N GLY A 155 -0.70 -5.57 1.67
CA GLY A 155 0.74 -5.72 1.75
C GLY A 155 1.39 -4.95 2.90
N PRO A 156 2.70 -4.63 2.81
CA PRO A 156 3.35 -3.68 3.70
C PRO A 156 2.72 -2.28 3.64
N ALA A 157 1.99 -1.97 2.56
CA ALA A 157 1.37 -0.68 2.36
C ALA A 157 0.29 -0.38 3.40
N GLY A 158 -0.39 -1.37 3.99
CA GLY A 158 -1.31 -1.13 5.11
C GLY A 158 -0.62 -0.49 6.32
N LYS A 159 0.56 -1.00 6.71
CA LYS A 159 1.37 -0.41 7.80
C LYS A 159 2.02 0.91 7.40
N SER A 160 2.54 1.01 6.17
CA SER A 160 3.13 2.25 5.65
C SER A 160 2.08 3.36 5.50
N SER A 161 0.84 3.03 5.12
CA SER A 161 -0.27 3.96 5.01
C SER A 161 -0.65 4.54 6.37
N LEU A 162 -0.64 3.74 7.45
CA LEU A 162 -0.83 4.23 8.81
C LEU A 162 0.25 5.21 9.24
N VAL A 163 1.51 4.94 8.89
CA VAL A 163 2.62 5.87 9.19
C VAL A 163 2.43 7.19 8.43
N LEU A 164 2.10 7.12 7.13
CA LEU A 164 1.83 8.32 6.33
C LEU A 164 0.62 9.10 6.87
N MET A 165 -0.46 8.41 7.23
CA MET A 165 -1.65 9.01 7.83
C MET A 165 -1.31 9.70 9.16
N THR A 166 -0.46 9.08 9.98
CA THR A 166 0.04 9.69 11.22
C THR A 166 0.79 10.98 10.92
N CYS A 167 1.72 10.97 9.95
CA CYS A 167 2.42 12.18 9.52
C CYS A 167 1.45 13.28 9.04
N VAL A 168 0.46 12.93 8.23
CA VAL A 168 -0.56 13.88 7.72
C VAL A 168 -1.35 14.50 8.88
N VAL A 169 -1.79 13.71 9.85
CA VAL A 169 -2.50 14.19 11.05
C VAL A 169 -1.62 15.12 11.88
N LEU A 170 -0.33 14.80 12.05
CA LEU A 170 0.60 15.67 12.78
C LEU A 170 0.82 17.00 12.07
N ILE A 171 0.96 17.00 10.74
CA ILE A 171 1.09 18.23 9.95
C ILE A 171 -0.19 19.07 10.05
N LEU A 172 -1.36 18.44 9.98
CA LEU A 172 -2.65 19.11 10.16
C LEU A 172 -2.74 19.76 11.55
N GLN A 173 -2.33 19.06 12.60
CA GLN A 173 -2.27 19.59 13.97
C GLN A 173 -1.38 20.83 14.10
N ILE A 174 -0.20 20.84 13.46
CA ILE A 174 0.67 22.03 13.42
C ILE A 174 -0.04 23.20 12.75
N ALA A 175 -0.63 22.96 11.57
CA ALA A 175 -1.35 23.99 10.83
C ALA A 175 -2.53 24.56 11.64
N CYS A 176 -3.30 23.71 12.31
CA CYS A 176 -4.44 24.15 13.11
C CYS A 176 -4.01 24.88 14.39
N THR A 177 -2.91 24.48 15.03
CA THR A 177 -2.32 25.21 16.15
C THR A 177 -1.86 26.61 15.74
N ASN A 178 -1.27 26.74 14.54
CA ASN A 178 -0.92 28.04 13.96
C ASN A 178 -2.14 28.95 13.79
N VAL A 179 -3.23 28.41 13.24
CA VAL A 179 -4.48 29.15 13.07
C VAL A 179 -5.06 29.57 14.43
N ALA A 180 -5.05 28.70 15.44
CA ALA A 180 -5.47 29.03 16.79
C ALA A 180 -4.67 30.20 17.37
N ASN A 181 -3.34 30.17 17.21
CA ASN A 181 -2.44 31.22 17.68
C ASN A 181 -2.72 32.56 16.98
N LEU A 182 -2.99 32.55 15.67
CA LEU A 182 -3.35 33.75 14.91
C LEU A 182 -4.72 34.31 15.32
N LEU A 183 -5.73 33.45 15.50
CA LEU A 183 -7.05 33.86 15.96
C LEU A 183 -6.98 34.44 17.37
N MET A 184 -6.22 33.83 18.27
CA MET A 184 -6.01 34.32 19.63
C MET A 184 -5.31 35.68 19.65
N ALA A 185 -4.33 35.91 18.76
CA ALA A 185 -3.70 37.22 18.57
C ALA A 185 -4.71 38.26 18.07
N ARG A 186 -5.52 37.94 17.04
CA ARG A 186 -6.55 38.85 16.51
C ARG A 186 -7.63 39.21 17.53
N ILE A 187 -8.06 38.26 18.37
CA ILE A 187 -9.02 38.51 19.44
C ILE A 187 -8.45 39.52 20.46
N THR A 188 -7.15 39.42 20.73
CA THR A 188 -6.45 40.33 21.66
C THR A 188 -6.32 41.72 21.04
N ASP A 189 -5.96 41.82 19.76
CA ASP A 189 -5.83 43.10 19.05
C ASP A 189 -7.17 43.81 18.82
N ARG A 190 -8.26 43.04 18.64
CA ARG A 190 -9.62 43.56 18.44
C ARG A 190 -10.46 43.62 19.71
N ALA A 191 -9.90 43.42 20.90
CA ALA A 191 -10.65 43.31 22.16
C ALA A 191 -11.52 44.54 22.50
N THR A 192 -11.22 45.71 21.91
CA THR A 192 -11.98 46.96 22.04
C THR A 192 -13.35 46.92 21.34
N GLU A 193 -13.49 46.24 20.21
CA GLU A 193 -14.75 46.21 19.45
C GLU A 193 -15.85 45.36 20.12
N PRO A 194 -15.58 44.13 20.62
CA PRO A 194 -16.55 43.33 21.35
C PRO A 194 -16.88 43.90 22.74
N SER A 195 -15.94 44.62 23.39
CA SER A 195 -16.23 45.27 24.68
C SER A 195 -17.18 46.46 24.53
N ILE A 196 -17.05 47.26 23.47
CA ILE A 196 -18.02 48.33 23.14
C ILE A 196 -19.39 47.73 22.80
N ARG A 197 -19.45 46.65 21.99
CA ARG A 197 -20.73 45.96 21.68
C ARG A 197 -21.36 45.32 22.90
N SER A 198 -20.56 44.77 23.82
CA SER A 198 -21.04 44.26 25.10
C SER A 198 -21.62 45.37 25.98
N ALA A 199 -21.03 46.57 25.96
CA ALA A 199 -21.55 47.74 26.69
C ALA A 199 -22.89 48.24 26.09
N LEU A 200 -23.10 48.04 24.79
CA LEU A 200 -24.36 48.31 24.08
C LEU A 200 -25.39 47.17 24.20
N GLY A 201 -25.14 46.14 25.00
CA GLY A 201 -26.09 45.05 25.28
C GLY A 201 -26.06 43.87 24.30
N ALA A 202 -25.05 43.76 23.44
CA ALA A 202 -24.91 42.59 22.56
C ALA A 202 -24.68 41.31 23.37
N SER A 203 -25.48 40.27 23.11
CA SER A 203 -25.34 38.98 23.79
C SER A 203 -24.02 38.28 23.43
N ARG A 204 -23.42 37.59 24.40
CA ARG A 204 -22.20 36.77 24.20
C ARG A 204 -22.37 35.74 23.08
N ALA A 205 -23.59 35.24 22.89
CA ALA A 205 -23.95 34.31 21.83
C ALA A 205 -23.77 34.92 20.43
N ARG A 206 -24.08 36.21 20.24
CA ARG A 206 -23.95 36.89 18.94
C ARG A 206 -22.49 37.08 18.55
N ILE A 207 -21.63 37.38 19.52
CA ILE A 207 -20.17 37.51 19.32
C ILE A 207 -19.56 36.14 19.01
N SER A 208 -19.95 35.08 19.75
CA SER A 208 -19.45 33.73 19.47
C SER A 208 -19.92 33.19 18.11
N GLN A 209 -21.17 33.46 17.71
CA GLN A 209 -21.71 33.07 16.41
C GLN A 209 -20.93 33.72 15.25
N GLN A 210 -20.55 35.00 15.39
CA GLN A 210 -19.78 35.70 14.35
C GLN A 210 -18.40 35.05 14.14
N LEU A 211 -17.63 34.82 15.21
CA LEU A 211 -16.32 34.17 15.09
C LEU A 211 -16.42 32.72 14.59
N LEU A 212 -17.45 31.99 15.03
CA LEU A 212 -17.73 30.65 14.53
C LEU A 212 -18.00 30.66 13.02
N THR A 213 -18.78 31.61 12.55
CA THR A 213 -19.09 31.75 11.12
C THR A 213 -17.83 32.06 10.31
N GLU A 214 -16.95 32.92 10.82
CA GLU A 214 -15.67 33.25 10.17
C GLU A 214 -14.75 32.01 10.10
N CYS A 215 -14.64 31.24 11.19
CA CYS A 215 -13.87 30.00 11.21
C CYS A 215 -14.42 28.96 10.23
N VAL A 216 -15.75 28.78 10.20
CA VAL A 216 -16.41 27.83 9.30
C VAL A 216 -16.20 28.22 7.84
N LEU A 217 -16.35 29.50 7.50
CA LEU A 217 -16.13 30.00 6.14
C LEU A 217 -14.66 29.80 5.69
N LEU A 218 -13.70 30.07 6.58
CA LEU A 218 -12.28 29.84 6.28
C LEU A 218 -11.97 28.35 6.11
N SER A 219 -12.48 27.48 6.98
CA SER A 219 -12.32 26.02 6.86
C SER A 219 -12.95 25.46 5.58
N LEU A 220 -14.12 25.97 5.18
CA LEU A 220 -14.77 25.58 3.93
C LEU A 220 -13.93 26.03 2.72
N GLY A 221 -13.46 27.28 2.70
CA GLY A 221 -12.59 27.79 1.64
C GLY A 221 -11.29 26.99 1.52
N ALA A 222 -10.64 26.70 2.64
CA ALA A 222 -9.44 25.86 2.68
C ALA A 222 -9.70 24.43 2.19
N SER A 223 -10.86 23.86 2.54
CA SER A 223 -11.26 22.53 2.07
C SER A 223 -11.45 22.51 0.56
N ILE A 224 -12.21 23.47 -0.01
CA ILE A 224 -12.41 23.57 -1.45
C ILE A 224 -11.07 23.71 -2.18
N ALA A 225 -10.20 24.62 -1.73
CA ALA A 225 -8.87 24.80 -2.31
C ALA A 225 -8.01 23.53 -2.21
N GLY A 226 -8.06 22.82 -1.07
CA GLY A 226 -7.35 21.57 -0.86
C GLY A 226 -7.82 20.45 -1.80
N ILE A 227 -9.13 20.38 -2.07
CA ILE A 227 -9.71 19.42 -3.02
C ILE A 227 -9.19 19.70 -4.43
N PHE A 228 -9.22 20.96 -4.89
CA PHE A 228 -8.66 21.33 -6.19
C PHE A 228 -7.18 20.96 -6.30
N LEU A 229 -6.39 21.22 -5.25
CA LEU A 229 -4.98 20.86 -5.22
C LEU A 229 -4.77 19.34 -5.25
N ALA A 230 -5.63 18.56 -4.60
CA ALA A 230 -5.60 17.10 -4.64
C ALA A 230 -5.90 16.56 -6.05
N PHE A 231 -6.92 17.09 -6.73
CA PHE A 231 -7.21 16.74 -8.14
C PHE A 231 -6.05 17.12 -9.06
N TRP A 232 -5.47 18.31 -8.87
CA TRP A 232 -4.36 18.77 -9.69
C TRP A 232 -3.10 17.90 -9.50
N THR A 233 -2.71 17.62 -8.26
CA THR A 233 -1.53 16.80 -7.96
C THR A 233 -1.69 15.34 -8.41
N THR A 234 -2.87 14.74 -8.22
CA THR A 234 -3.15 13.38 -8.71
C THR A 234 -3.10 13.30 -10.24
N SER A 235 -3.57 14.33 -10.95
CA SER A 235 -3.49 14.38 -12.41
C SER A 235 -2.04 14.42 -12.93
N ILE A 236 -1.13 15.06 -12.18
CA ILE A 236 0.30 15.09 -12.49
C ILE A 236 0.93 13.74 -12.19
N ALA A 237 0.64 13.16 -11.02
CA ALA A 237 1.16 11.87 -10.61
C ALA A 237 0.78 10.75 -11.62
N ALA A 238 -0.46 10.76 -12.11
CA ALA A 238 -0.95 9.81 -13.11
C ALA A 238 -0.17 9.90 -14.45
N LYS A 239 0.34 11.08 -14.81
CA LYS A 239 1.13 11.28 -16.05
C LYS A 239 2.58 10.81 -15.91
N LEU A 240 3.14 10.80 -14.70
CA LEU A 240 4.53 10.39 -14.45
C LEU A 240 4.69 8.86 -14.31
N GLN A 241 3.62 8.11 -14.04
CA GLN A 241 3.68 6.65 -13.96
C GLN A 241 3.71 6.01 -15.36
N ARG A 242 4.80 5.32 -15.71
CA ARG A 242 4.86 4.46 -16.92
C ARG A 242 3.93 3.26 -16.74
N ALA A 243 3.11 3.00 -17.77
CA ALA A 243 2.13 1.93 -17.91
C ALA A 243 2.67 0.56 -17.40
N PRO A 244 2.17 0.09 -16.25
CA PRO A 244 1.06 -0.87 -16.27
C PRO A 244 -0.14 -0.45 -15.41
N LEU A 245 -0.08 0.72 -14.75
CA LEU A 245 -1.11 1.19 -13.82
C LEU A 245 -2.27 1.96 -14.48
N ALA A 246 -2.08 2.43 -15.72
CA ALA A 246 -2.99 3.40 -16.34
C ALA A 246 -4.33 2.81 -16.83
N SER A 247 -4.46 1.49 -16.98
CA SER A 247 -5.69 0.87 -17.48
C SER A 247 -6.62 0.37 -16.37
N GLN A 248 -6.17 0.46 -15.11
CA GLN A 248 -6.96 0.13 -13.93
C GLN A 248 -7.15 1.43 -13.16
N ALA A 249 -8.21 2.16 -13.50
CA ALA A 249 -8.60 3.38 -12.81
C ALA A 249 -9.07 3.03 -11.38
N TYR A 250 -8.14 2.69 -10.50
CA TYR A 250 -8.37 2.81 -9.08
C TYR A 250 -8.81 4.25 -8.85
N SER A 251 -10.01 4.45 -8.31
CA SER A 251 -10.47 5.79 -7.98
C SER A 251 -9.60 6.31 -6.83
N ILE A 252 -8.53 7.02 -7.18
CA ILE A 252 -7.56 7.60 -6.23
C ILE A 252 -8.28 8.61 -5.30
N LEU A 253 -9.42 9.15 -5.75
CA LEU A 253 -10.26 10.10 -5.02
C LEU A 253 -11.65 9.49 -4.77
N ASP A 254 -11.74 8.68 -3.73
CA ASP A 254 -13.01 8.17 -3.21
C ASP A 254 -13.77 9.28 -2.46
N GLY A 255 -15.08 9.40 -2.69
CA GLY A 255 -15.96 10.31 -1.97
C GLY A 255 -15.91 10.10 -0.45
N ARG A 256 -15.63 8.87 0.03
CA ARG A 256 -15.40 8.59 1.45
C ARG A 256 -14.19 9.32 1.99
N VAL A 257 -13.07 9.28 1.26
CA VAL A 257 -11.82 9.99 1.63
C VAL A 257 -12.04 11.50 1.59
N LEU A 258 -12.76 11.98 0.58
CA LEU A 258 -13.09 13.40 0.46
C LEU A 258 -13.96 13.89 1.61
N SER A 259 -15.02 13.13 1.94
CA SER A 259 -15.92 13.45 3.05
C SER A 259 -15.20 13.43 4.39
N PHE A 260 -14.29 12.46 4.61
CA PHE A 260 -13.42 12.42 5.77
C PHE A 260 -12.51 13.65 5.85
N ALA A 261 -11.87 14.05 4.76
CA ALA A 261 -10.98 15.22 4.73
C ALA A 261 -11.73 16.52 5.05
N ILE A 262 -12.92 16.71 4.47
CA ILE A 262 -13.79 17.85 4.77
C ILE A 262 -14.20 17.83 6.24
N ALA A 263 -14.66 16.69 6.76
CA ALA A 263 -15.06 16.55 8.16
C ALA A 263 -13.90 16.83 9.12
N ALA A 264 -12.70 16.32 8.83
CA ALA A 264 -11.51 16.56 9.61
C ALA A 264 -11.11 18.04 9.60
N SER A 265 -11.18 18.71 8.44
CA SER A 265 -10.90 20.14 8.30
C SER A 265 -11.87 21.01 9.10
N VAL A 266 -13.17 20.73 9.01
CA VAL A 266 -14.21 21.44 9.76
C VAL A 266 -14.08 21.18 11.26
N LEU A 267 -13.89 19.92 11.67
CA LEU A 267 -13.71 19.57 13.08
C LEU A 267 -12.46 20.25 13.67
N SER A 268 -11.38 20.32 12.90
CA SER A 268 -10.16 21.02 13.31
C SER A 268 -10.40 22.53 13.43
N GLY A 269 -11.05 23.15 12.44
CA GLY A 269 -11.43 24.57 12.51
C GLY A 269 -12.33 24.89 13.72
N LEU A 270 -13.28 24.01 14.05
CA LEU A 270 -14.13 24.16 15.22
C LEU A 270 -13.36 23.99 16.52
N LEU A 271 -12.57 22.91 16.67
CA LEU A 271 -11.79 22.67 17.88
C LEU A 271 -10.86 23.85 18.18
N PHE A 272 -10.06 24.27 17.19
CA PHE A 272 -9.04 25.31 17.37
C PHE A 272 -9.59 26.74 17.31
N GLY A 273 -10.74 26.95 16.65
CA GLY A 273 -11.43 28.24 16.64
C GLY A 273 -12.28 28.49 17.90
N VAL A 274 -12.88 27.45 18.48
CA VAL A 274 -13.79 27.56 19.64
C VAL A 274 -13.05 27.53 20.98
N LEU A 275 -11.96 26.75 21.09
CA LEU A 275 -11.19 26.65 22.34
C LEU A 275 -10.79 28.03 22.91
N PRO A 276 -10.25 28.98 22.13
CA PRO A 276 -9.89 30.31 22.62
C PRO A 276 -11.11 31.08 23.18
N LEU A 277 -12.26 30.96 22.53
CA LEU A 277 -13.51 31.65 22.89
C LEU A 277 -14.10 31.17 24.22
N LEU A 278 -14.13 29.86 24.44
CA LEU A 278 -14.69 29.27 25.66
C LEU A 278 -13.84 29.58 26.90
N TYR A 279 -12.51 29.65 26.73
CA TYR A 279 -11.62 30.02 27.84
C TYR A 279 -11.60 31.53 28.10
N ALA A 280 -11.59 32.37 27.05
CA ALA A 280 -11.65 33.83 27.22
C ALA A 280 -12.95 34.30 27.91
N SER A 281 -14.09 33.68 27.56
CA SER A 281 -15.39 34.01 28.15
C SER A 281 -15.53 33.63 29.63
N ARG A 282 -14.79 32.62 30.11
CA ARG A 282 -14.75 32.26 31.55
C ARG A 282 -13.93 33.24 32.39
N VAL A 283 -12.85 33.79 31.84
CA VAL A 283 -11.94 34.70 32.56
C VAL A 283 -12.54 36.09 32.75
N HIS A 284 -13.47 36.52 31.89
CA HIS A 284 -14.15 37.83 32.01
C HIS A 284 -15.34 37.85 32.99
N THR A 285 -15.54 36.81 33.79
CA THR A 285 -16.68 36.71 34.73
C THR A 285 -16.37 37.24 36.13
N PHE A 286 -15.11 37.60 36.43
CA PHE A 286 -14.72 38.19 37.71
C PHE A 286 -13.85 39.43 37.53
N GLY A 287 -14.44 40.61 37.73
CA GLY A 287 -13.73 41.79 38.22
C GLY A 287 -13.24 42.79 37.17
N THR A 288 -13.85 43.98 37.19
CA THR A 288 -13.20 45.23 36.81
C THR A 288 -11.93 45.45 37.66
N ARG A 289 -10.75 45.48 37.02
CA ARG A 289 -9.54 46.29 37.31
C ARG A 289 -8.24 45.52 37.03
N GLY A 290 -7.39 46.15 36.21
CA GLY A 290 -5.93 46.10 36.32
C GLY A 290 -5.23 44.88 35.72
N ALA A 291 -4.55 45.07 34.58
CA ALA A 291 -3.25 44.53 34.11
C ALA A 291 -2.84 43.05 34.39
N THR A 292 -3.68 42.21 34.99
CA THR A 292 -3.34 40.89 35.53
C THR A 292 -4.23 39.76 35.01
N GLY A 293 -5.28 40.09 34.25
CA GLY A 293 -6.20 39.12 33.61
C GLY A 293 -5.62 38.32 32.44
N ASN A 294 -4.35 38.53 32.08
CA ASN A 294 -3.73 37.94 30.89
C ASN A 294 -2.89 36.66 31.17
N ARG A 295 -2.85 36.17 32.41
CA ARG A 295 -2.01 35.02 32.78
C ARG A 295 -2.51 33.69 32.18
N GLY A 296 -3.82 33.44 32.20
CA GLY A 296 -4.41 32.20 31.68
C GLY A 296 -4.33 32.06 30.16
N SER A 297 -4.64 33.14 29.43
CA SER A 297 -4.49 33.19 27.96
C SER A 297 -3.02 33.08 27.54
N ARG A 298 -2.11 33.73 28.28
CA ARG A 298 -0.67 33.64 28.05
C ARG A 298 -0.11 32.24 28.29
N LEU A 299 -0.51 31.56 29.37
CA LEU A 299 -0.08 30.18 29.66
C LEU A 299 -0.57 29.19 28.60
N ILE A 300 -1.81 29.34 28.11
CA ILE A 300 -2.34 28.51 27.02
C ILE A 300 -1.57 28.78 25.72
N ARG A 301 -1.31 30.04 25.38
CA ARG A 301 -0.51 30.40 24.20
C ARG A 301 0.92 29.86 24.31
N GLU A 302 1.56 30.00 25.46
CA GLU A 302 2.90 29.46 25.72
C GLU A 302 2.90 27.92 25.61
N ALA A 303 1.88 27.24 26.13
CA ALA A 303 1.72 25.80 25.99
C ALA A 303 1.47 25.35 24.54
N LEU A 304 0.62 26.06 23.79
CA LEU A 304 0.34 25.78 22.37
C LEU A 304 1.59 25.99 21.51
N VAL A 305 2.34 27.08 21.75
CA VAL A 305 3.61 27.34 21.06
C VAL A 305 4.65 26.29 21.42
N ALA A 306 4.78 25.91 22.70
CA ALA A 306 5.71 24.87 23.13
C ALA A 306 5.37 23.50 22.51
N ALA A 307 4.09 23.12 22.52
CA ALA A 307 3.61 21.89 21.89
C ALA A 307 3.87 21.89 20.38
N GLN A 308 3.64 23.02 19.72
CA GLN A 308 3.92 23.18 18.30
C GLN A 308 5.43 23.04 17.99
N VAL A 309 6.29 23.73 18.74
CA VAL A 309 7.75 23.65 18.54
C VAL A 309 8.24 22.22 18.77
N MET A 310 7.80 21.57 19.85
CA MET A 310 8.11 20.16 20.13
C MET A 310 7.68 19.26 18.96
N LEU A 311 6.44 19.42 18.47
CA LEU A 311 5.93 18.60 17.38
C LEU A 311 6.69 18.83 16.07
N THR A 312 7.08 20.07 15.79
CA THR A 312 7.88 20.42 14.61
C THR A 312 9.27 19.77 14.67
N ILE A 313 9.91 19.76 15.85
CA ILE A 313 11.20 19.10 16.07
C ILE A 313 11.06 17.59 15.88
N VAL A 314 10.01 16.96 16.42
CA VAL A 314 9.74 15.52 16.26
C VAL A 314 9.56 15.16 14.79
N LEU A 315 8.77 15.92 14.03
CA LEU A 315 8.58 15.69 12.59
C LEU A 315 9.87 15.86 11.79
N LEU A 316 10.68 16.89 12.13
CA LEU A 316 11.95 17.12 11.48
C LEU A 316 12.92 15.95 11.75
N ALA A 317 13.02 15.51 12.99
CA ALA A 317 13.85 14.37 13.38
C ALA A 317 13.38 13.07 12.71
N ALA A 318 12.08 12.82 12.64
CA ALA A 318 11.49 11.66 11.96
C ALA A 318 11.81 11.67 10.46
N SER A 319 11.64 12.82 9.79
CA SER A 319 11.95 13.01 8.37
C SER A 319 13.43 12.75 8.08
N ILE A 320 14.34 13.31 8.90
CA ILE A 320 15.78 13.08 8.78
C ILE A 320 16.10 11.59 9.01
N SER A 321 15.51 10.95 10.01
CA SER A 321 15.74 9.53 10.30
C SER A 321 15.33 8.63 9.14
N VAL A 322 14.14 8.85 8.58
CA VAL A 322 13.64 8.11 7.39
C VAL A 322 14.54 8.37 6.18
N GLY A 323 14.91 9.63 5.93
CA GLY A 323 15.83 9.97 4.85
C GLY A 323 17.20 9.29 4.99
N ARG A 324 17.76 9.25 6.21
CA ARG A 324 19.01 8.54 6.49
C ARG A 324 18.85 7.03 6.34
N ALA A 325 17.74 6.45 6.78
CA ALA A 325 17.45 5.03 6.61
C ALA A 325 17.34 4.66 5.12
N PHE A 326 16.69 5.50 4.32
CA PHE A 326 16.56 5.32 2.87
C PHE A 326 17.91 5.41 2.16
N VAL A 327 18.71 6.43 2.47
CA VAL A 327 20.08 6.56 1.93
C VAL A 327 20.94 5.37 2.34
N LYS A 328 20.83 4.90 3.60
CA LYS A 328 21.55 3.73 4.10
C LYS A 328 21.12 2.44 3.40
N LEU A 329 19.84 2.29 3.07
CA LEU A 329 19.33 1.16 2.29
C LEU A 329 19.83 1.20 0.83
N MET A 330 19.96 2.39 0.25
CA MET A 330 20.57 2.57 -1.06
C MET A 330 22.08 2.33 -1.07
N SER A 331 22.76 2.62 0.04
CA SER A 331 24.21 2.49 0.20
C SER A 331 24.64 1.19 0.88
N ILE A 332 23.72 0.28 1.22
CA ILE A 332 24.07 -1.04 1.73
C ILE A 332 24.85 -1.74 0.63
N ASP A 333 26.12 -1.97 0.92
CA ASP A 333 27.03 -2.72 0.07
C ASP A 333 26.49 -4.15 0.00
N ARG A 334 25.96 -4.52 -1.17
CA ARG A 334 25.28 -5.80 -1.37
C ARG A 334 26.27 -6.97 -1.45
N GLY A 335 27.58 -6.69 -1.37
CA GLY A 335 28.66 -7.66 -1.57
C GLY A 335 28.94 -7.96 -3.04
N PHE A 336 28.39 -7.19 -3.97
CA PHE A 336 28.61 -7.28 -5.41
C PHE A 336 28.37 -5.91 -6.09
N ASP A 337 29.25 -5.51 -7.00
CA ASP A 337 29.17 -4.22 -7.72
C ASP A 337 28.02 -4.25 -8.74
N SER A 338 26.98 -3.45 -8.54
CA SER A 338 25.84 -3.34 -9.45
C SER A 338 26.12 -2.49 -10.69
N ARG A 339 27.27 -1.82 -10.79
CA ARG A 339 27.63 -1.02 -11.97
C ARG A 339 28.09 -1.95 -13.10
N GLY A 340 27.28 -2.02 -14.16
CA GLY A 340 27.55 -2.88 -15.33
C GLY A 340 26.80 -4.22 -15.31
N LEU A 341 25.99 -4.50 -14.30
CA LEU A 341 25.14 -5.69 -14.27
C LEU A 341 23.87 -5.46 -15.12
N VAL A 342 23.92 -5.94 -16.36
CA VAL A 342 22.71 -6.13 -17.17
C VAL A 342 22.00 -7.38 -16.64
N THR A 343 20.97 -7.18 -15.85
CA THR A 343 20.10 -8.27 -15.41
C THR A 343 19.10 -8.55 -16.53
N VAL A 344 19.34 -9.60 -17.31
CA VAL A 344 18.36 -10.10 -18.27
C VAL A 344 17.50 -11.14 -17.56
N ASN A 345 16.25 -10.79 -17.29
CA ASN A 345 15.27 -11.75 -16.82
C ASN A 345 14.75 -12.51 -18.05
N VAL A 346 15.44 -13.59 -18.41
CA VAL A 346 15.02 -14.45 -19.52
C VAL A 346 14.02 -15.45 -18.97
N ALA A 347 12.72 -15.16 -19.13
CA ALA A 347 11.73 -16.21 -19.12
C ALA A 347 11.92 -17.05 -20.39
N LEU A 348 12.56 -18.22 -20.26
CA LEU A 348 12.65 -19.23 -21.32
C LEU A 348 11.30 -19.94 -21.45
N GLU A 349 10.22 -19.20 -21.63
CA GLU A 349 8.89 -19.75 -21.92
C GLU A 349 8.54 -19.29 -23.33
N GLY A 350 8.78 -20.16 -24.32
CA GLY A 350 8.51 -19.87 -25.74
C GLY A 350 9.62 -20.20 -26.74
N THR A 351 10.82 -20.63 -26.32
CA THR A 351 11.84 -21.09 -27.28
C THR A 351 11.52 -22.50 -27.78
N ASN A 352 11.35 -22.64 -29.11
CA ASN A 352 11.23 -23.91 -29.81
C ASN A 352 12.31 -24.91 -29.33
N SER A 353 11.93 -26.18 -29.22
CA SER A 353 12.69 -27.30 -28.61
C SER A 353 14.13 -27.45 -29.11
N SER A 354 14.44 -26.91 -30.29
CA SER A 354 15.76 -26.96 -30.93
C SER A 354 16.83 -26.12 -30.23
N THR A 355 16.47 -25.13 -29.41
CA THR A 355 17.45 -24.23 -28.75
C THR A 355 17.87 -24.70 -27.35
N GLN A 356 17.11 -25.62 -26.72
CA GLN A 356 17.46 -26.17 -25.41
C GLN A 356 18.77 -26.97 -25.44
N THR A 357 19.10 -27.60 -26.57
CA THR A 357 20.39 -28.29 -26.78
C THR A 357 21.57 -27.32 -26.72
N ILE A 358 21.40 -26.06 -27.17
CA ILE A 358 22.47 -25.05 -27.17
C ILE A 358 22.64 -24.41 -25.78
N ALA A 359 21.55 -24.23 -25.02
CA ALA A 359 21.62 -23.72 -23.64
C ALA A 359 22.33 -24.70 -22.69
N GLY A 360 22.09 -26.01 -22.84
CA GLY A 360 22.83 -27.04 -22.11
C GLY A 360 24.33 -27.05 -22.45
N LEU A 361 24.69 -26.77 -23.71
CA LEU A 361 26.07 -26.65 -24.18
C LEU A 361 26.77 -25.38 -23.69
N LEU A 362 26.05 -24.27 -23.46
CA LEU A 362 26.63 -23.04 -22.92
C LEU A 362 26.89 -23.12 -21.41
N ILE A 363 26.06 -23.86 -20.68
CA ILE A 363 26.27 -24.12 -19.24
C ILE A 363 27.44 -25.11 -19.04
N SER A 364 27.61 -26.10 -19.91
CA SER A 364 28.76 -27.03 -19.81
C SER A 364 30.11 -26.40 -20.20
N ARG A 365 30.10 -25.33 -21.02
CA ARG A 365 31.34 -24.68 -21.49
C ARG A 365 31.87 -23.60 -20.55
N LYS A 366 31.08 -23.14 -19.57
CA LYS A 366 31.55 -22.22 -18.52
C LYS A 366 32.14 -23.02 -17.35
N ARG A 367 33.24 -23.72 -17.63
CA ARG A 367 34.12 -24.29 -16.63
C ARG A 367 34.67 -23.13 -15.79
N TRP A 368 34.24 -23.06 -14.54
CA TRP A 368 34.78 -22.13 -13.56
C TRP A 368 36.29 -22.32 -13.47
N PRO A 369 37.12 -21.26 -13.48
CA PRO A 369 38.52 -21.42 -13.14
C PRO A 369 38.57 -21.88 -11.69
N GLU A 370 39.13 -23.07 -11.45
CA GLU A 370 39.57 -23.47 -10.12
C GLU A 370 40.59 -22.42 -9.65
N SER A 371 40.16 -21.51 -8.80
CA SER A 371 41.07 -20.67 -8.03
C SER A 371 41.81 -21.60 -7.08
N GLY A 372 43.06 -21.90 -7.44
CA GLY A 372 43.99 -22.63 -6.62
C GLY A 372 44.19 -21.95 -5.26
N ASP A 373 44.51 -22.82 -4.31
CA ASP A 373 45.20 -22.56 -3.06
C ASP A 373 44.42 -21.89 -1.92
N SER A 374 43.76 -22.75 -1.13
CA SER A 374 43.51 -22.51 0.30
C SER A 374 43.58 -23.84 1.07
N ARG A 375 44.60 -24.65 0.77
CA ARG A 375 45.02 -25.81 1.58
C ARG A 375 46.26 -25.45 2.40
N SER A 376 46.19 -24.40 3.23
CA SER A 376 47.31 -24.05 4.11
C SER A 376 46.94 -23.19 5.32
N THR A 377 45.73 -23.28 5.89
CA THR A 377 45.43 -22.57 7.17
C THR A 377 44.52 -23.30 8.15
N LEU A 378 44.19 -24.57 7.93
CA LEU A 378 43.39 -25.40 8.87
C LEU A 378 44.19 -26.58 9.43
N ARG A 379 45.45 -26.33 9.82
CA ARG A 379 46.28 -27.34 10.50
C ARG A 379 47.08 -26.75 11.66
N GLN A 380 46.45 -25.93 12.51
CA GLN A 380 47.06 -25.50 13.77
C GLN A 380 46.02 -24.92 14.75
N ARG A 381 45.07 -25.74 15.21
CA ARG A 381 44.31 -25.50 16.46
C ARG A 381 43.50 -26.75 16.80
N ASN A 382 44.19 -27.78 17.28
CA ASN A 382 43.64 -28.85 18.11
C ASN A 382 44.81 -29.58 18.77
N ARG A 383 45.28 -29.01 19.88
CA ARG A 383 45.99 -29.74 20.94
C ARG A 383 45.15 -29.56 22.20
N VAL A 384 44.38 -30.60 22.53
CA VAL A 384 43.81 -30.83 23.86
C VAL A 384 44.85 -31.68 24.61
N PRO A 385 45.31 -31.32 25.81
CA PRO A 385 46.03 -32.24 26.67
C PRO A 385 45.04 -33.15 27.44
N PRO A 386 45.42 -34.40 27.72
CA PRO A 386 44.56 -35.38 28.38
C PRO A 386 44.59 -35.25 29.90
N ASP A 387 43.49 -35.72 30.51
CA ASP A 387 43.35 -36.28 31.86
C ASP A 387 43.66 -35.41 33.09
N LEU A 388 42.65 -35.28 33.95
CA LEU A 388 42.75 -35.64 35.37
C LEU A 388 41.36 -35.79 36.00
N CYS A 389 41.11 -37.00 36.52
CA CYS A 389 40.02 -37.37 37.40
C CYS A 389 39.99 -36.52 38.68
N HIS A 390 38.81 -36.09 39.12
CA HIS A 390 38.15 -36.59 40.33
C HIS A 390 36.74 -36.01 40.48
#